data_AF-A0A2N5NHD3-F1
#
_entry.id   AF-A0A2N5NHD3-F1
#
_cell.length_a   1.000
_cell.length_b   1.000
_cell.length_c   1.000
_cell.angle_alpha   90.00
_cell.angle_beta   90.00
_cell.angle_gamma   90.00
#
_symmetry.space_group_name_H-M   'P 1'
#
loop_
_entity.id
_entity.type
_entity.pdbx_description
1 polymer ?
#
loop_
_entity_poly.entity_id
_entity_poly.type
_entity_poly.pdbx_seq_one_letter_code
_entity_poly.pdbx_strand_id
1 'polypeptide(L)'
;MAGNQFAVYQLREIPENRKKRFRSYAELQKEHIQIRYTDYKQVYRSWMRYDETPDNIRNRLTKQLPKKFSGHALSIGDVLILDKNEEAAAYYLEKEGFTVLDDFIRNGSSNTLISLATTNFQLEGKEGRWLAFDNLVVEGKEFFLMEHTTYGKNAAWVVVDGTGKLIVDQVTAGFDETVKEQIVSYLHPQETQEKRGKPVLESWQKSYENGEYLRSAEITEEQNYNMIDGRMNNLPTKPRKIGTRTSVLDRLHLKQAALNAKNLPQSVMENERERKRK
;
A
#
# COMPACT_ATOMS: atom_id res chain seq x y z
N MET A 1 14.60 35.61 -4.68
CA MET A 1 13.55 36.31 -3.93
C MET A 1 12.30 35.45 -4.02
N ALA A 2 11.96 34.71 -2.97
CA ALA A 2 10.67 34.02 -2.90
C ALA A 2 9.60 35.11 -2.87
N GLY A 3 8.80 35.22 -3.93
CA GLY A 3 7.79 36.28 -4.01
C GLY A 3 6.58 35.90 -3.16
N ASN A 4 6.04 36.88 -2.43
CA ASN A 4 4.80 36.69 -1.67
C ASN A 4 3.65 36.33 -2.62
N GLN A 5 2.85 35.33 -2.25
CA GLN A 5 1.76 34.83 -3.06
C GLN A 5 0.48 34.70 -2.25
N PHE A 6 -0.65 34.73 -2.96
CA PHE A 6 -1.92 34.37 -2.37
C PHE A 6 -2.69 33.42 -3.29
N ALA A 7 -3.55 32.62 -2.66
CA ALA A 7 -4.46 31.73 -3.34
C ALA A 7 -5.86 31.84 -2.73
N VAL A 8 -6.88 31.66 -3.59
CA VAL A 8 -8.29 31.65 -3.21
C VAL A 8 -8.81 30.24 -3.37
N TYR A 9 -9.48 29.76 -2.32
CA TYR A 9 -10.07 28.45 -2.22
C TYR A 9 -11.57 28.58 -2.02
N GLN A 10 -12.33 27.79 -2.77
CA GLN A 10 -13.79 27.76 -2.69
C GLN A 10 -14.28 26.35 -2.41
N LEU A 11 -15.37 26.23 -1.64
CA LEU A 11 -16.01 24.95 -1.36
C LEU A 11 -16.36 24.23 -2.66
N ARG A 12 -16.04 22.92 -2.71
CA ARG A 12 -16.41 22.05 -3.83
C ARG A 12 -17.92 21.82 -3.82
N GLU A 13 -18.51 21.76 -5.01
CA GLU A 13 -19.94 21.55 -5.22
C GLU A 13 -20.31 20.05 -5.11
N ILE A 14 -20.11 19.49 -3.92
CA ILE A 14 -20.40 18.08 -3.59
C ILE A 14 -21.52 18.05 -2.53
N PRO A 15 -22.45 17.08 -2.52
CA PRO A 15 -23.60 17.08 -1.61
C PRO A 15 -23.23 17.15 -0.12
N GLU A 16 -22.09 16.61 0.28
CA GLU A 16 -21.56 16.60 1.66
C GLU A 16 -21.27 18.02 2.15
N ASN A 17 -20.83 18.90 1.25
CA ASN A 17 -20.49 20.28 1.56
C ASN A 17 -21.70 21.21 1.64
N ARG A 18 -22.92 20.72 1.34
CA ARG A 18 -24.13 21.56 1.31
C ARG A 18 -24.39 22.28 2.63
N LYS A 19 -24.10 21.62 3.76
CA LYS A 19 -24.25 22.19 5.10
C LYS A 19 -23.25 23.32 5.40
N LYS A 20 -22.13 23.38 4.68
CA LYS A 20 -21.03 24.35 4.88
C LYS A 20 -21.18 25.64 4.09
N ARG A 21 -22.04 25.65 3.06
CA ARG A 21 -22.15 26.78 2.12
C ARG A 21 -22.77 28.00 2.80
N PHE A 22 -22.16 29.17 2.61
CA PHE A 22 -22.66 30.46 3.07
C PHE A 22 -22.93 30.54 4.59
N ARG A 23 -22.18 29.77 5.38
CA ARG A 23 -22.26 29.78 6.85
C ARG A 23 -21.10 30.58 7.42
N SER A 24 -21.30 31.20 8.58
CA SER A 24 -20.19 31.78 9.34
C SER A 24 -19.38 30.71 10.05
N TYR A 25 -18.14 31.01 10.42
CA TYR A 25 -17.30 30.07 11.17
C TYR A 25 -17.92 29.72 12.52
N ALA A 26 -18.50 30.71 13.22
CA ALA A 26 -19.17 30.51 14.49
C ALA A 26 -20.39 29.56 14.40
N GLU A 27 -21.15 29.60 13.30
CA GLU A 27 -22.24 28.66 13.06
C GLU A 27 -21.73 27.23 12.83
N LEU A 28 -20.66 27.09 12.06
CA LEU A 28 -20.03 25.79 11.80
C LEU A 28 -19.50 25.17 13.09
N GLN A 29 -18.90 25.98 13.98
CA GLN A 29 -18.47 25.51 15.29
C GLN A 29 -19.64 25.02 16.16
N LYS A 30 -20.76 25.75 16.20
CA LYS A 30 -21.97 25.35 16.96
C LYS A 30 -22.53 24.01 16.47
N GLU A 31 -22.54 23.80 15.16
CA GLU A 31 -23.00 22.55 14.54
C GLU A 31 -21.93 21.45 14.53
N HIS A 32 -20.76 21.69 15.13
CA HIS A 32 -19.61 20.76 15.18
C HIS A 32 -19.11 20.34 13.79
N ILE A 33 -19.27 21.23 12.80
CA ILE A 33 -18.84 21.01 11.42
C ILE A 33 -17.42 21.52 11.25
N GLN A 34 -16.48 20.62 10.98
CA GLN A 34 -15.09 20.95 10.70
C GLN A 34 -14.89 21.44 9.26
N ILE A 35 -14.00 22.42 9.10
CA ILE A 35 -13.52 22.93 7.82
C ILE A 35 -12.22 22.21 7.49
N ARG A 36 -12.18 21.46 6.38
CA ARG A 36 -10.99 20.73 5.93
C ARG A 36 -10.53 21.24 4.58
N TYR A 37 -9.23 21.26 4.34
CA TYR A 37 -8.65 21.65 3.05
C TYR A 37 -9.22 20.84 1.87
N THR A 38 -9.46 19.54 2.06
CA THR A 38 -9.99 18.60 1.05
C THR A 38 -11.37 18.99 0.52
N ASP A 39 -12.15 19.74 1.30
CA ASP A 39 -13.49 20.19 0.94
C ASP A 39 -13.45 21.36 -0.05
N TYR A 40 -12.28 21.96 -0.24
CA TYR A 40 -12.08 23.15 -1.06
C TYR A 40 -11.31 22.82 -2.33
N LYS A 41 -11.50 23.66 -3.34
CA LYS A 41 -10.71 23.69 -4.57
C LYS A 41 -10.03 25.04 -4.71
N GLN A 42 -8.78 25.05 -5.15
CA GLN A 42 -8.11 26.30 -5.52
C GLN A 42 -8.75 26.83 -6.81
N VAL A 43 -9.26 28.06 -6.79
CA VAL A 43 -9.90 28.71 -7.94
C VAL A 43 -9.08 29.85 -8.52
N TYR A 44 -8.14 30.37 -7.75
CA TYR A 44 -7.27 31.46 -8.18
C TYR A 44 -5.97 31.46 -7.39
N ARG A 45 -4.87 31.85 -8.04
CA ARG A 45 -3.56 32.04 -7.42
C ARG A 45 -2.85 33.19 -8.12
N SER A 46 -2.21 34.07 -7.37
CA SER A 46 -1.47 35.21 -7.91
C SER A 46 -0.42 35.70 -6.93
N TRP A 47 0.44 36.61 -7.40
CA TRP A 47 1.44 37.29 -6.57
C TRP A 47 0.80 38.39 -5.72
N MET A 48 1.30 38.55 -4.51
CA MET A 48 0.92 39.64 -3.60
C MET A 48 1.89 40.82 -3.73
N ARG A 49 1.40 42.02 -3.39
CA ARG A 49 2.27 43.15 -3.10
C ARG A 49 2.93 42.99 -1.72
N TYR A 50 4.05 43.67 -1.48
CA TYR A 50 4.87 43.49 -0.27
C TYR A 50 4.11 43.82 1.03
N ASP A 51 3.24 44.82 0.99
CA ASP A 51 2.43 45.38 2.08
C ASP A 51 0.94 45.02 1.98
N GLU A 52 0.59 44.02 1.16
CA GLU A 52 -0.81 43.66 0.95
C GLU A 52 -1.39 42.88 2.15
N THR A 53 -2.51 43.37 2.68
CA THR A 53 -3.29 42.70 3.74
C THR A 53 -4.42 41.83 3.13
N PRO A 54 -4.97 40.86 3.89
CA PRO A 54 -6.16 40.12 3.46
C PRO A 54 -7.32 41.02 3.02
N ASP A 55 -7.58 42.11 3.76
CA ASP A 55 -8.60 43.12 3.42
C ASP A 55 -8.33 43.80 2.07
N ASN A 56 -7.09 44.18 1.80
CA ASN A 56 -6.71 44.80 0.53
C ASN A 56 -6.92 43.84 -0.64
N ILE A 57 -6.57 42.56 -0.47
CA ILE A 57 -6.79 41.52 -1.48
C ILE A 57 -8.28 41.30 -1.72
N ARG A 58 -9.08 41.16 -0.65
CA ARG A 58 -10.54 41.02 -0.74
C ARG A 58 -11.15 42.20 -1.49
N ASN A 59 -10.82 43.42 -1.10
CA ASN A 59 -11.32 44.63 -1.74
C ASN A 59 -10.94 44.71 -3.23
N ARG A 60 -9.72 44.31 -3.59
CA ARG A 60 -9.27 44.27 -4.99
C ARG A 60 -10.07 43.26 -5.82
N LEU A 61 -10.24 42.04 -5.30
CA LEU A 61 -10.96 40.97 -6.00
C LEU A 61 -12.47 41.25 -6.10
N THR A 62 -13.05 41.92 -5.10
CA THR A 62 -14.44 42.36 -5.14
C THR A 62 -14.65 43.50 -6.14
N LYS A 63 -13.71 44.45 -6.25
CA LYS A 63 -13.78 45.55 -7.24
C LYS A 63 -13.59 45.04 -8.67
N GLN A 64 -12.63 44.15 -8.88
CA GLN A 64 -12.33 43.61 -10.19
C GLN A 64 -11.93 42.15 -10.08
N LEU A 65 -12.82 41.28 -10.54
CA LEU A 65 -12.55 39.85 -10.61
C LEU A 65 -11.64 39.54 -11.81
N PRO A 66 -10.47 38.89 -11.61
CA PRO A 66 -9.56 38.58 -12.71
C PRO A 66 -10.17 37.58 -13.71
N LYS A 67 -9.84 37.71 -15.00
CA LYS A 67 -10.32 36.78 -16.05
C LYS A 67 -9.92 35.32 -15.83
N LYS A 68 -8.80 35.08 -15.11
CA LYS A 68 -8.30 33.73 -14.78
C LYS A 68 -9.00 33.11 -13.56
N PHE A 69 -9.96 33.80 -12.96
CA PHE A 69 -10.68 33.31 -11.79
C PHE A 69 -11.72 32.28 -12.22
N SER A 70 -11.57 31.02 -11.79
CA SER A 70 -12.38 29.88 -12.26
C SER A 70 -13.59 29.55 -11.37
N GLY A 71 -14.10 30.52 -10.62
CA GLY A 71 -15.13 30.33 -9.59
C GLY A 71 -16.04 31.55 -9.42
N HIS A 72 -16.82 31.62 -8.33
CA HIS A 72 -17.71 32.74 -8.04
C HIS A 72 -16.98 33.92 -7.38
N ALA A 73 -17.61 35.10 -7.37
CA ALA A 73 -17.08 36.24 -6.62
C ALA A 73 -16.94 35.89 -5.13
N LEU A 74 -15.95 36.46 -4.44
CA LEU A 74 -15.68 36.16 -3.04
C LEU A 74 -16.91 36.30 -2.15
N SER A 75 -17.18 35.28 -1.36
CA SER A 75 -18.36 35.17 -0.50
C SER A 75 -18.04 34.55 0.85
N ILE A 76 -19.02 34.57 1.76
CA ILE A 76 -18.92 33.92 3.07
C ILE A 76 -18.68 32.42 2.87
N GLY A 77 -17.63 31.92 3.50
CA GLY A 77 -17.25 30.52 3.39
C GLY A 77 -16.18 30.20 2.37
N ASP A 78 -15.69 31.18 1.62
CA ASP A 78 -14.46 31.03 0.85
C ASP A 78 -13.24 31.14 1.79
N VAL A 79 -12.09 30.61 1.38
CA VAL A 79 -10.84 30.69 2.15
C VAL A 79 -9.76 31.39 1.33
N LEU A 80 -9.11 32.36 1.94
CA LEU A 80 -7.97 33.08 1.38
C LEU A 80 -6.69 32.61 2.06
N ILE A 81 -5.70 32.24 1.27
CA ILE A 81 -4.42 31.73 1.72
C ILE A 81 -3.36 32.74 1.33
N LEU A 82 -2.60 33.23 2.31
CA LEU A 82 -1.47 34.13 2.10
C LEU A 82 -0.19 33.38 2.44
N ASP A 83 0.74 33.34 1.50
CA ASP A 83 2.10 32.85 1.67
C ASP A 83 3.04 34.05 1.69
N LYS A 84 3.47 34.41 2.90
CA LYS A 84 4.34 35.57 3.15
C LYS A 84 5.50 35.12 4.03
N ASN A 85 6.73 35.40 3.59
CA ASN A 85 7.95 35.06 4.33
C ASN A 85 8.03 33.56 4.72
N GLU A 86 7.59 32.65 3.84
CA GLU A 86 7.56 31.19 4.07
C GLU A 86 6.54 30.72 5.12
N GLU A 87 5.75 31.64 5.68
CA GLU A 87 4.60 31.34 6.54
C GLU A 87 3.31 31.43 5.71
N ALA A 88 2.61 30.30 5.61
CA ALA A 88 1.30 30.24 4.99
C ALA A 88 0.21 30.41 6.06
N ALA A 89 -0.61 31.45 5.94
CA ALA A 89 -1.75 31.71 6.81
C ALA A 89 -3.06 31.60 6.03
N ALA A 90 -4.05 30.94 6.63
CA ALA A 90 -5.38 30.76 6.06
C ALA A 90 -6.42 31.65 6.76
N TYR A 91 -7.23 32.32 5.96
CA TYR A 91 -8.24 33.26 6.38
C TYR A 91 -9.59 32.83 5.82
N TYR A 92 -10.49 32.41 6.70
CA TYR A 92 -11.89 32.16 6.37
C TYR A 92 -12.61 33.47 6.14
N LEU A 93 -13.30 33.59 5.00
CA LEU A 93 -14.06 34.80 4.68
C LEU A 93 -15.37 34.83 5.44
N GLU A 94 -15.54 35.89 6.23
CA GLU A 94 -16.79 36.20 6.89
C GLU A 94 -17.51 37.38 6.22
N LYS A 95 -18.74 37.65 6.67
CA LYS A 95 -19.54 38.77 6.16
C LYS A 95 -18.74 40.06 6.21
N GLU A 96 -18.14 40.34 7.36
CA GLU A 96 -17.29 41.51 7.61
C GLU A 96 -16.03 41.01 8.31
N GLY A 97 -14.89 41.04 7.61
CA GLY A 97 -13.60 40.55 8.12
C GLY A 97 -13.28 39.09 7.79
N PHE A 98 -12.41 38.50 8.62
CA PHE A 98 -11.86 37.16 8.44
C PHE A 98 -11.66 36.46 9.78
N THR A 99 -11.77 35.13 9.75
CA THR A 99 -11.36 34.28 10.86
C THR A 99 -10.11 33.50 10.46
N VAL A 100 -9.07 33.57 11.27
CA VAL A 100 -7.83 32.80 11.04
C VAL A 100 -8.14 31.33 11.29
N LEU A 101 -7.81 30.49 10.31
CA LEU A 101 -7.92 29.04 10.44
C LEU A 101 -6.54 28.48 10.76
N ASP A 102 -6.31 28.28 12.05
CA ASP A 102 -5.14 27.53 12.52
C ASP A 102 -5.20 26.11 11.91
N ASP A 103 -4.09 25.66 11.33
CA ASP A 103 -3.92 24.31 10.79
C ASP A 103 -4.75 23.96 9.52
N PHE A 104 -5.29 24.96 8.82
CA PHE A 104 -5.96 24.74 7.52
C PHE A 104 -4.98 24.38 6.40
N ILE A 105 -3.77 24.95 6.44
CA ILE A 105 -2.69 24.69 5.50
C ILE A 105 -1.58 24.02 6.27
N ARG A 106 -1.44 22.72 6.08
CA ARG A 106 -0.30 21.99 6.61
C ARG A 106 0.84 22.15 5.61
N ASN A 107 1.81 23.01 5.95
CA ASN A 107 3.03 23.20 5.15
C ASN A 107 3.80 21.88 5.14
N GLY A 108 3.67 21.14 4.06
CA GLY A 108 4.40 19.92 3.80
C GLY A 108 4.03 19.43 2.40
N SER A 109 5.02 19.27 1.54
CA SER A 109 4.93 18.78 0.16
C SER A 109 4.45 17.32 0.03
N SER A 110 3.68 16.84 0.99
CA SER A 110 3.21 15.48 1.14
C SER A 110 1.77 15.57 1.58
N ASN A 111 0.94 14.63 1.13
CA ASN A 111 -0.50 14.55 1.39
C ASN A 111 -0.81 14.21 2.87
N THR A 112 -0.04 14.77 3.80
CA THR A 112 0.07 14.45 5.22
C THR A 112 -0.89 15.35 6.00
N LEU A 113 -2.06 14.83 6.35
CA LEU A 113 -3.06 15.40 7.26
C LEU A 113 -2.65 15.37 8.74
N ILE A 114 -1.54 14.73 9.10
CA ILE A 114 -1.06 14.59 10.46
C ILE A 114 0.38 15.08 10.53
N SER A 115 0.71 15.80 11.60
CA SER A 115 2.05 16.27 11.93
C SER A 115 2.27 16.09 13.42
N LEU A 116 3.52 16.14 13.88
CA LEU A 116 3.86 15.99 15.31
C LEU A 116 3.19 17.06 16.21
N ALA A 117 2.75 18.19 15.65
CA ALA A 117 2.00 19.21 16.36
C ALA A 117 0.49 18.90 16.52
N THR A 118 0.01 17.77 16.00
CA THR A 118 -1.42 17.45 15.97
C THR A 118 -1.88 16.92 17.32
N THR A 119 -2.67 17.70 18.06
CA THR A 119 -3.10 17.37 19.43
C THR A 119 -4.58 17.00 19.57
N ASN A 120 -5.40 17.26 18.56
CA ASN A 120 -6.86 17.08 18.61
C ASN A 120 -7.39 16.32 17.37
N PHE A 121 -6.65 15.33 16.87
CA PHE A 121 -7.09 14.55 15.71
C PHE A 121 -8.23 13.62 16.08
N GLN A 122 -9.27 13.56 15.24
CA GLN A 122 -10.33 12.57 15.39
C GLN A 122 -10.12 11.46 14.37
N LEU A 123 -9.79 10.26 14.86
CA LEU A 123 -9.56 9.09 14.03
C LEU A 123 -10.89 8.52 13.51
N GLU A 124 -10.92 8.16 12.24
CA GLU A 124 -12.09 7.52 11.64
C GLU A 124 -12.28 6.11 12.22
N GLY A 125 -13.43 5.85 12.83
CA GLY A 125 -13.73 4.56 13.49
C GLY A 125 -13.28 4.45 14.96
N LYS A 126 -12.67 5.49 15.53
CA LYS A 126 -12.31 5.54 16.96
C LYS A 126 -12.92 6.77 17.62
N GLU A 127 -13.60 6.55 18.73
CA GLU A 127 -14.13 7.63 19.55
C GLU A 127 -12.99 8.34 20.29
N GLY A 128 -13.18 9.64 20.52
CA GLY A 128 -12.22 10.46 21.24
C GLY A 128 -11.25 11.23 20.35
N ARG A 129 -10.35 11.96 21.01
CA ARG A 129 -9.34 12.80 20.37
C ARG A 129 -7.96 12.20 20.61
N TRP A 130 -7.10 12.36 19.62
CA TRP A 130 -5.80 11.74 19.58
C TRP A 130 -4.72 12.79 19.34
N LEU A 131 -3.59 12.59 20.00
CA LEU A 131 -2.41 13.43 19.95
C LEU A 131 -1.27 12.64 19.35
N ALA A 132 -0.64 13.18 18.31
CA ALA A 132 0.57 12.62 17.73
C ALA A 132 1.75 12.99 18.64
N PHE A 133 2.51 12.01 19.10
CA PHE A 133 3.67 12.26 19.97
C PHE A 133 4.99 11.69 19.43
N ASP A 134 4.92 10.77 18.46
CA ASP A 134 6.08 10.19 17.80
C ASP A 134 5.80 9.98 16.30
N ASN A 135 6.85 9.97 15.47
CA ASN A 135 6.74 9.77 14.04
C ASN A 135 7.84 8.86 13.48
N LEU A 136 7.53 8.14 12.41
CA LEU A 136 8.46 7.28 11.70
C LEU A 136 8.35 7.53 10.21
N VAL A 137 9.50 7.67 9.54
CA VAL A 137 9.56 7.77 8.08
C VAL A 137 9.96 6.41 7.50
N VAL A 138 9.08 5.83 6.68
CA VAL A 138 9.35 4.58 5.94
C VAL A 138 9.15 4.88 4.46
N GLU A 139 10.19 4.63 3.65
CA GLU A 139 10.17 4.82 2.19
C GLU A 139 9.74 6.23 1.73
N GLY A 140 10.11 7.25 2.50
CA GLY A 140 9.77 8.65 2.23
C GLY A 140 8.32 9.03 2.54
N LYS A 141 7.55 8.14 3.19
CA LYS A 141 6.22 8.43 3.75
C LYS A 141 6.29 8.47 5.27
N GLU A 142 5.56 9.42 5.85
CA GLU A 142 5.53 9.65 7.29
C GLU A 142 4.35 8.93 7.92
N PHE A 143 4.63 8.29 9.06
CA PHE A 143 3.68 7.59 9.90
C PHE A 143 3.74 8.19 11.30
N PHE A 144 2.60 8.26 11.98
CA PHE A 144 2.50 8.90 13.28
C PHE A 144 1.93 7.94 14.31
N LEU A 145 2.52 7.96 15.50
CA LEU A 145 2.03 7.26 16.67
C LEU A 145 1.14 8.21 17.48
N MET A 146 -0.08 7.75 17.73
CA MET A 146 -1.16 8.51 18.33
C MET A 146 -1.46 8.00 19.73
N GLU A 147 -1.53 8.94 20.67
CA GLU A 147 -1.99 8.72 22.05
C GLU A 147 -3.39 9.30 22.24
N HIS A 148 -4.25 8.59 22.95
CA HIS A 148 -5.59 9.09 23.25
C HIS A 148 -5.51 10.20 24.32
N THR A 149 -6.11 11.37 24.09
CA THR A 149 -5.98 12.52 24.99
C THR A 149 -6.63 12.31 26.36
N THR A 150 -7.81 11.66 26.41
CA THR A 150 -8.51 11.37 27.68
C THR A 150 -7.92 10.21 28.48
N TYR A 151 -7.54 9.13 27.81
CA TYR A 151 -7.08 7.90 28.47
C TYR A 151 -5.55 7.80 28.58
N GLY A 152 -4.80 8.60 27.82
CA GLY A 152 -3.34 8.66 27.82
C GLY A 152 -2.71 7.27 27.81
N LYS A 153 -1.88 7.01 28.82
CA LYS A 153 -1.17 5.74 29.05
C LYS A 153 -2.05 4.52 29.33
N ASN A 154 -3.33 4.72 29.65
CA ASN A 154 -4.27 3.62 29.89
C ASN A 154 -4.93 3.11 28.60
N ALA A 155 -4.75 3.81 27.48
CA ALA A 155 -5.17 3.37 26.17
C ALA A 155 -3.98 2.85 25.35
N ALA A 156 -4.24 1.86 24.49
CA ALA A 156 -3.25 1.44 23.52
C ALA A 156 -2.99 2.58 22.52
N TRP A 157 -1.74 2.72 22.11
CA TRP A 157 -1.38 3.65 21.05
C TRP A 157 -1.80 3.10 19.69
N VAL A 158 -1.91 4.02 18.74
CA VAL A 158 -2.41 3.75 17.40
C VAL A 158 -1.45 4.31 16.37
N VAL A 159 -1.21 3.60 15.28
CA VAL A 159 -0.38 4.09 14.17
C VAL A 159 -1.24 4.46 12.98
N VAL A 160 -0.99 5.65 12.46
CA VAL A 160 -1.68 6.22 11.32
C VAL A 160 -0.73 6.70 10.26
N ASP A 161 -1.18 6.61 9.01
CA ASP A 161 -0.52 7.23 7.86
C ASP A 161 -0.55 8.75 8.00
N GLY A 162 0.30 9.45 7.25
CA GLY A 162 0.26 10.88 7.10
C GLY A 162 -1.13 11.41 6.77
N THR A 163 -1.93 10.67 6.01
CA THR A 163 -3.33 11.02 5.67
C THR A 163 -4.33 10.83 6.82
N GLY A 164 -3.93 10.25 7.95
CA GLY A 164 -4.83 9.91 9.06
C GLY A 164 -5.64 8.64 8.87
N LYS A 165 -5.26 7.80 7.91
CA LYS A 165 -5.76 6.44 7.82
C LYS A 165 -5.14 5.57 8.90
N LEU A 166 -5.98 4.85 9.63
CA LEU A 166 -5.57 3.85 10.63
C LEU A 166 -4.83 2.69 9.96
N ILE A 167 -3.64 2.36 10.45
CA ILE A 167 -2.85 1.20 10.01
C ILE A 167 -2.84 0.12 11.09
N VAL A 168 -2.55 0.51 12.34
CA VAL A 168 -2.39 -0.41 13.48
C VAL A 168 -3.14 0.12 14.69
N ASP A 169 -3.97 -0.71 15.32
CA ASP A 169 -4.90 -0.31 16.38
C ASP A 169 -4.42 -0.64 17.82
N GLN A 170 -3.45 -1.54 17.98
CA GLN A 170 -3.00 -2.01 19.30
C GLN A 170 -1.48 -1.97 19.42
N VAL A 171 -0.94 -0.78 19.66
CA VAL A 171 0.50 -0.58 19.84
C VAL A 171 0.80 -0.31 21.31
N THR A 172 1.62 -1.16 21.93
CA THR A 172 2.02 -1.05 23.34
C THR A 172 3.48 -0.62 23.52
N ALA A 173 4.35 -0.93 22.55
CA ALA A 173 5.78 -0.68 22.61
C ALA A 173 6.27 0.42 21.64
N GLY A 174 5.36 1.03 20.87
CA GLY A 174 5.69 2.02 19.83
C GLY A 174 6.01 1.37 18.47
N PHE A 175 6.95 1.94 17.72
CA PHE A 175 7.37 1.42 16.41
C PHE A 175 8.26 0.17 16.51
N ASP A 176 7.68 -0.90 17.03
CA ASP A 176 8.31 -2.22 17.11
C ASP A 176 8.45 -2.87 15.71
N GLU A 177 9.26 -3.93 15.60
CA GLU A 177 9.53 -4.63 14.34
C GLU A 177 8.22 -5.15 13.70
N THR A 178 7.30 -5.64 14.52
CA THR A 178 5.94 -6.05 14.10
C THR A 178 5.12 -4.92 13.45
N VAL A 179 5.21 -3.72 14.02
CA VAL A 179 4.51 -2.52 13.51
C VAL A 179 5.16 -2.06 12.21
N LYS A 180 6.49 -2.10 12.11
CA LYS A 180 7.23 -1.78 10.88
C LYS A 180 6.88 -2.74 9.75
N GLU A 181 6.80 -4.04 10.02
CA GLU A 181 6.34 -5.03 9.04
C GLU A 181 4.92 -4.74 8.55
N GLN A 182 4.01 -4.35 9.45
CA GLN A 182 2.65 -3.96 9.08
C GLN A 182 2.63 -2.69 8.22
N ILE A 183 3.44 -1.68 8.53
CA ILE A 183 3.59 -0.47 7.70
C ILE A 183 4.12 -0.83 6.31
N VAL A 184 5.15 -1.68 6.22
CA VAL A 184 5.70 -2.14 4.93
C VAL A 184 4.65 -2.94 4.14
N SER A 185 3.86 -3.80 4.81
CA SER A 185 2.76 -4.53 4.15
C SER A 185 1.67 -3.61 3.61
N TYR A 186 1.42 -2.49 4.30
CA TYR A 186 0.48 -1.46 3.86
C TYR A 186 1.02 -0.68 2.65
N LEU A 187 2.33 -0.46 2.58
CA LEU A 187 3.00 0.19 1.45
C LEU A 187 3.07 -0.71 0.21
N HIS A 188 3.29 -2.00 0.42
CA HIS A 188 3.45 -3.01 -0.63
C HIS A 188 2.37 -4.11 -0.54
N PRO A 189 1.09 -3.78 -0.80
CA PRO A 189 0.01 -4.76 -0.70
C PRO A 189 0.15 -5.92 -1.70
N GLN A 190 0.90 -5.74 -2.80
CA GLN A 190 1.13 -6.78 -3.81
C GLN A 190 2.22 -7.79 -3.44
N GLU A 191 3.17 -7.46 -2.55
CA GLU A 191 4.22 -8.40 -2.13
C GLU A 191 3.74 -9.37 -1.04
N THR A 192 2.60 -9.07 -0.40
CA THR A 192 2.07 -9.88 0.72
C THR A 192 1.40 -11.18 0.25
N GLN A 193 1.21 -11.40 -1.07
CA GLN A 193 0.73 -12.69 -1.58
C GLN A 193 1.83 -13.69 -1.96
N GLU A 194 3.13 -13.35 -1.89
CA GLU A 194 4.20 -14.26 -2.34
C GLU A 194 5.19 -14.74 -1.28
N LYS A 195 5.09 -14.32 -0.02
CA LYS A 195 5.92 -14.89 1.06
C LYS A 195 5.32 -16.13 1.72
N ARG A 196 4.80 -17.08 0.92
CA ARG A 196 4.63 -18.51 1.30
C ARG A 196 4.79 -19.50 0.14
N GLY A 197 5.32 -19.07 -1.01
CA GLY A 197 5.73 -19.95 -2.08
C GLY A 197 7.17 -19.63 -2.45
N LYS A 198 8.00 -20.65 -2.70
CA LYS A 198 9.31 -20.45 -3.33
C LYS A 198 9.15 -19.51 -4.53
N PRO A 199 10.09 -18.59 -4.80
CA PRO A 199 9.97 -17.65 -5.91
C PRO A 199 9.65 -18.42 -7.20
N VAL A 200 8.69 -17.93 -7.99
CA VAL A 200 8.42 -18.50 -9.32
C VAL A 200 9.61 -18.16 -10.20
N LEU A 201 10.62 -19.02 -10.14
CA LEU A 201 11.83 -18.92 -10.95
C LEU A 201 11.42 -18.90 -12.43
N GLU A 202 11.91 -17.90 -13.15
CA GLU A 202 11.74 -17.77 -14.58
C GLU A 202 12.38 -18.99 -15.29
N SER A 203 11.92 -19.37 -16.48
CA SER A 203 12.31 -20.66 -17.10
C SER A 203 13.83 -20.84 -17.23
N TRP A 204 14.57 -19.75 -17.44
CA TRP A 204 16.03 -19.76 -17.53
C TRP A 204 16.73 -19.85 -16.16
N GLN A 205 16.11 -19.33 -15.10
CA GLN A 205 16.58 -19.45 -13.71
C GLN A 205 16.42 -20.89 -13.22
N LYS A 206 15.31 -21.54 -13.58
CA LYS A 206 15.09 -22.98 -13.34
C LYS A 206 16.16 -23.85 -14.01
N SER A 207 16.63 -23.48 -15.21
CA SER A 207 17.69 -24.25 -15.88
C SER A 207 19.05 -24.10 -15.20
N TYR A 208 19.30 -22.98 -14.52
CA TYR A 208 20.56 -22.74 -13.83
C TYR A 208 20.63 -23.50 -12.49
N GLU A 209 19.54 -23.51 -11.71
CA GLU A 209 19.47 -24.25 -10.44
C GLU A 209 19.40 -25.76 -10.62
N ASN A 210 18.70 -26.27 -11.65
CA ASN A 210 18.58 -27.71 -11.89
C ASN A 210 19.84 -28.34 -12.52
N GLY A 211 20.84 -27.53 -12.85
CA GLY A 211 22.05 -27.98 -13.52
C GLY A 211 21.81 -28.36 -14.99
N GLU A 212 22.86 -28.26 -15.79
CA GLU A 212 22.82 -28.49 -17.24
C GLU A 212 22.16 -29.83 -17.59
N TYR A 213 21.26 -29.81 -18.57
CA TYR A 213 20.60 -31.00 -19.15
C TYR A 213 21.60 -32.12 -19.55
N LEU A 214 22.85 -31.74 -19.83
CA LEU A 214 23.95 -32.64 -20.15
C LEU A 214 24.30 -33.59 -18.99
N ARG A 215 24.24 -33.11 -17.75
CA ARG A 215 24.53 -33.92 -16.56
C ARG A 215 23.52 -35.06 -16.35
N SER A 216 22.26 -34.82 -16.71
CA SER A 216 21.22 -35.87 -16.71
C SER A 216 21.39 -36.87 -17.85
N ALA A 217 21.91 -36.46 -19.00
CA ALA A 217 22.21 -37.39 -20.08
C ALA A 217 23.38 -38.33 -19.70
N GLU A 218 24.45 -37.77 -19.12
CA GLU A 218 25.61 -38.54 -18.64
C GLU A 218 25.23 -39.56 -17.54
N ILE A 219 24.42 -39.16 -16.56
CA ILE A 219 23.93 -40.06 -15.50
C ILE A 219 23.08 -41.22 -16.05
N THR A 220 22.41 -41.03 -17.19
CA THR A 220 21.57 -42.09 -17.78
C THR A 220 22.43 -43.12 -18.53
N GLU A 221 23.54 -42.68 -19.14
CA GLU A 221 24.51 -43.60 -19.74
C GLU A 221 25.30 -44.38 -18.68
N GLU A 222 25.58 -43.80 -17.51
CA GLU A 222 26.29 -44.49 -16.41
C GLU A 222 25.48 -45.60 -15.71
N GLN A 223 24.16 -45.63 -15.88
CA GLN A 223 23.32 -46.66 -15.25
C GLN A 223 23.46 -48.06 -15.87
N ASN A 224 24.09 -48.18 -17.05
CA ASN A 224 24.17 -49.42 -17.82
C ASN A 224 25.48 -50.22 -17.66
N TYR A 225 26.41 -49.80 -16.78
CA TYR A 225 27.69 -50.51 -16.63
C TYR A 225 27.61 -51.86 -15.89
N ASN A 226 26.44 -52.25 -15.34
CA ASN A 226 26.22 -53.56 -14.71
C ASN A 226 25.57 -54.61 -15.65
N MET A 227 25.79 -54.51 -16.95
CA MET A 227 25.37 -55.49 -17.96
C MET A 227 26.27 -56.73 -17.97
N ILE A 228 26.28 -57.51 -16.87
CA ILE A 228 27.05 -58.77 -16.85
C ILE A 228 26.22 -59.96 -17.39
N ASP A 229 24.88 -59.92 -17.32
CA ASP A 229 24.00 -61.05 -17.71
C ASP A 229 22.73 -60.62 -18.48
N GLY A 230 22.72 -59.45 -19.11
CA GLY A 230 21.54 -58.93 -19.84
C GLY A 230 20.34 -58.60 -18.95
N ARG A 231 20.53 -58.45 -17.63
CA ARG A 231 19.49 -58.09 -16.65
C ARG A 231 19.82 -56.77 -15.95
N MET A 232 18.83 -55.87 -15.94
CA MET A 232 18.89 -54.56 -15.29
C MET A 232 18.44 -54.65 -13.84
N ASN A 233 19.35 -54.51 -12.87
CA ASN A 233 19.04 -54.67 -11.43
C ASN A 233 18.66 -53.35 -10.71
N ASN A 234 18.73 -52.20 -11.38
CA ASN A 234 18.54 -50.88 -10.75
C ASN A 234 17.28 -50.13 -11.19
N LEU A 235 16.28 -50.80 -11.80
CA LEU A 235 15.02 -50.13 -12.09
C LEU A 235 14.26 -49.83 -10.77
N PRO A 236 13.68 -48.62 -10.63
CA PRO A 236 12.81 -48.33 -9.50
C PRO A 236 11.64 -49.33 -9.50
N THR A 237 11.55 -50.13 -8.45
CA THR A 237 10.60 -51.27 -8.36
C THR A 237 9.15 -50.82 -8.28
N LYS A 238 8.89 -49.53 -8.12
CA LYS A 238 7.55 -48.95 -7.94
C LYS A 238 7.32 -47.82 -8.93
N PRO A 239 6.15 -47.77 -9.60
CA PRO A 239 5.81 -46.66 -10.48
C PRO A 239 5.70 -45.37 -9.68
N ARG A 240 6.15 -44.26 -10.27
CA ARG A 240 6.08 -42.94 -9.67
C ARG A 240 4.61 -42.53 -9.57
N LYS A 241 4.20 -42.09 -8.38
CA LYS A 241 2.86 -41.57 -8.12
C LYS A 241 2.88 -40.05 -8.14
N ILE A 242 2.02 -39.44 -8.94
CA ILE A 242 1.77 -38.00 -8.95
C ILE A 242 0.44 -37.81 -8.20
N GLY A 243 0.52 -37.42 -6.92
CA GLY A 243 -0.64 -37.38 -6.03
C GLY A 243 -1.28 -38.78 -5.88
N THR A 244 -2.57 -38.90 -6.19
CA THR A 244 -3.33 -40.17 -6.10
C THR A 244 -3.28 -41.01 -7.38
N ARG A 245 -2.66 -40.53 -8.47
CA ARG A 245 -2.63 -41.22 -9.78
C ARG A 245 -1.23 -41.68 -10.16
N THR A 246 -1.12 -42.90 -10.70
CA THR A 246 0.13 -43.41 -11.31
C THR A 246 0.40 -42.71 -12.64
N SER A 247 1.66 -42.37 -12.90
CA SER A 247 2.11 -41.77 -14.16
C SER A 247 1.63 -42.55 -15.39
N VAL A 248 1.21 -41.82 -16.43
CA VAL A 248 0.78 -42.41 -17.71
C VAL A 248 1.94 -43.10 -18.41
N LEU A 249 3.15 -42.53 -18.34
CA LEU A 249 4.36 -43.15 -18.90
C LEU A 249 4.66 -44.48 -18.21
N ASP A 250 4.59 -44.54 -16.88
CA ASP A 250 4.87 -45.78 -16.15
C ASP A 250 3.84 -46.86 -16.47
N ARG A 251 2.56 -46.50 -16.62
CA ARG A 251 1.53 -47.43 -17.11
C ARG A 251 1.82 -47.93 -18.52
N LEU A 252 2.31 -47.07 -19.41
CA LEU A 252 2.67 -47.45 -20.77
C LEU A 252 3.85 -48.43 -20.77
N HIS A 253 4.92 -48.14 -20.02
CA HIS A 253 6.09 -49.01 -19.91
C HIS A 253 5.75 -50.36 -19.28
N LEU A 254 4.92 -50.39 -18.24
CA LEU A 254 4.42 -51.64 -17.65
C LEU A 254 3.62 -52.46 -18.67
N LYS A 255 2.80 -51.80 -19.49
CA LYS A 255 2.01 -52.46 -20.55
C LYS A 255 2.91 -52.99 -21.68
N GLN A 256 3.93 -52.24 -22.09
CA GLN A 256 4.93 -52.68 -23.06
C GLN A 256 5.74 -53.87 -22.55
N ALA A 257 6.20 -53.84 -21.29
CA ALA A 257 6.90 -54.95 -20.67
C ALA A 257 6.03 -56.22 -20.58
N ALA A 258 4.74 -56.08 -20.24
CA ALA A 258 3.80 -57.20 -20.20
C ALA A 258 3.52 -57.80 -21.59
N LEU A 259 3.46 -56.97 -22.63
CA LEU A 259 3.33 -57.42 -24.02
C LEU A 259 4.60 -58.15 -24.49
N ASN A 260 5.78 -57.61 -24.17
CA ASN A 260 7.04 -58.26 -24.50
C ASN A 260 7.19 -59.61 -23.76
N ALA A 261 6.84 -59.69 -22.47
CA ALA A 261 6.86 -60.93 -21.71
C ALA A 261 5.89 -62.00 -22.28
N LYS A 262 4.75 -61.59 -22.84
CA LYS A 262 3.83 -62.49 -23.55
C LYS A 262 4.38 -62.99 -24.90
N ASN A 263 5.29 -62.23 -25.51
CA ASN A 263 5.90 -62.56 -26.79
C ASN A 263 7.23 -63.32 -26.65
N LEU A 264 7.67 -63.66 -25.42
CA LEU A 264 8.88 -64.45 -25.20
C LEU A 264 8.62 -65.96 -25.44
N PRO A 265 9.52 -66.68 -26.13
CA PRO A 265 9.38 -68.12 -26.37
C PRO A 265 9.38 -68.92 -25.05
N GLN A 266 8.57 -69.98 -24.99
CA GLN A 266 8.29 -70.78 -23.78
C GLN A 266 9.55 -71.31 -23.06
N SER A 267 10.61 -71.62 -23.81
CA SER A 267 11.90 -72.11 -23.28
C SER A 267 12.65 -71.10 -22.41
N VAL A 268 12.43 -69.80 -22.60
CA VAL A 268 13.08 -68.74 -21.80
C VAL A 268 12.30 -68.49 -20.51
N MET A 269 10.97 -68.63 -20.55
CA MET A 269 10.11 -68.52 -19.36
C MET A 269 10.28 -69.71 -18.40
N GLU A 270 10.60 -70.90 -18.90
CA GLU A 270 10.84 -72.09 -18.09
C GLU A 270 12.18 -72.02 -17.33
N ASN A 271 13.25 -71.61 -18.02
CA ASN A 271 14.55 -71.34 -17.41
C ASN A 271 14.51 -70.25 -16.32
N GLU A 272 13.65 -69.25 -16.48
CA GLU A 272 13.48 -68.17 -15.49
C GLU A 272 12.67 -68.60 -14.26
N ARG A 273 11.75 -69.57 -14.43
CA ARG A 273 10.99 -70.18 -13.32
C ARG A 273 11.83 -71.17 -12.52
N GLU A 274 12.70 -71.94 -13.16
CA GLU A 274 13.61 -72.86 -12.46
C GLU A 274 14.67 -72.12 -11.64
N ARG A 275 15.20 -70.99 -12.13
CA ARG A 275 16.15 -70.16 -11.38
C ARG A 275 15.56 -69.46 -10.15
N LYS A 276 14.24 -69.26 -10.09
CA LYS A 276 13.54 -68.69 -8.90
C LYS A 276 13.15 -69.75 -7.86
N ARG A 277 13.33 -71.03 -8.16
CA ARG A 277 13.06 -72.17 -7.26
C ARG A 277 14.30 -72.69 -6.53
N LYS A 278 15.50 -72.23 -6.90
CA LYS A 278 16.73 -72.47 -6.14
C LYS A 278 16.97 -71.36 -5.13
#